data_AF-S0FKC6-F1
#
_entry.id   AF-S0FKC6-F1
#
_cell.length_a   1.000
_cell.length_b   1.000
_cell.length_c   1.000
_cell.angle_alpha   90.00
_cell.angle_beta   90.00
_cell.angle_gamma   90.00
#
_symmetry.space_group_name_H-M   'P 1'
#
loop_
_entity.id
_entity.type
_entity.pdbx_description
1 polymer ?
#
loop_
_entity_poly.entity_id
_entity_poly.type
_entity_poly.pdbx_seq_one_letter_code
_entity_poly.pdbx_strand_id
1 'polypeptide(L)'
;MNRAQALEELKLRLFDRHILFRSLVVEAIMEELAGYFNADTALWGLTGLLHDIDYEKTLDRPGLHGITGAEILENLDVDEAVVYSVRAHNDRNNIPRKRKMDKALYLSDFVADYIINYCSRHKPMVPETTAGAVLQQIRSGELHPDKFAELGIAQQEFVELALKAFEKVTEP
;
A
#
# COMPACT_ATOMS: atom_id res chain seq x y z
N MET A 1 7.54 -14.83 9.40
CA MET A 1 8.43 -14.32 8.32
C MET A 1 9.01 -12.96 8.71
N ASN A 2 10.28 -12.67 8.39
CA ASN A 2 10.88 -11.33 8.56
C ASN A 2 10.89 -10.52 7.24
N ARG A 3 11.17 -9.21 7.30
CA ARG A 3 11.17 -8.32 6.13
C ARG A 3 12.13 -8.76 5.01
N ALA A 4 13.31 -9.27 5.35
CA ALA A 4 14.29 -9.70 4.34
C ALA A 4 13.75 -10.90 3.54
N GLN A 5 13.19 -11.90 4.23
CA GLN A 5 12.53 -13.04 3.62
C GLN A 5 11.33 -12.62 2.76
N ALA A 6 10.50 -11.69 3.27
CA ALA A 6 9.36 -11.16 2.53
C ALA A 6 9.78 -10.48 1.21
N LEU A 7 10.86 -9.70 1.24
CA LEU A 7 11.39 -9.04 0.05
C LEU A 7 11.95 -10.04 -0.97
N GLU A 8 12.57 -11.13 -0.52
CA GLU A 8 13.00 -12.21 -1.40
C GLU A 8 11.81 -12.89 -2.08
N GLU A 9 10.77 -13.26 -1.32
CA GLU A 9 9.55 -13.86 -1.85
C GLU A 9 8.84 -12.94 -2.86
N LEU A 10 8.84 -11.63 -2.60
CA LEU A 10 8.28 -10.63 -3.49
C LEU A 10 9.06 -10.56 -4.82
N LYS A 11 10.40 -10.49 -4.75
CA LYS A 11 11.29 -10.43 -5.94
C LYS A 11 11.27 -11.70 -6.78
N LEU A 12 10.87 -12.84 -6.21
CA LEU A 12 10.69 -14.09 -6.96
C LEU A 12 9.41 -14.09 -7.82
N ARG A 13 8.47 -13.18 -7.54
CA ARG A 13 7.13 -13.15 -8.16
C ARG A 13 6.84 -11.89 -8.94
N LEU A 14 7.46 -10.78 -8.58
CA LEU A 14 7.35 -9.49 -9.27
C LEU A 14 8.64 -9.20 -10.06
N PHE A 15 8.51 -9.14 -11.37
CA PHE A 15 9.59 -8.86 -12.32
C PHE A 15 9.54 -7.41 -12.82
N ASP A 16 8.37 -6.78 -12.79
CA ASP A 16 8.17 -5.38 -13.12
C ASP A 16 8.70 -4.48 -12.00
N ARG A 17 9.70 -3.66 -12.33
CA ARG A 17 10.35 -2.74 -11.38
C ARG A 17 9.38 -1.71 -10.81
N HIS A 18 8.37 -1.28 -11.58
CA HIS A 18 7.38 -0.33 -11.12
C HIS A 18 6.49 -0.95 -10.04
N ILE A 19 6.02 -2.20 -10.24
CA ILE A 19 5.18 -2.89 -9.25
C ILE A 19 5.99 -3.21 -7.98
N LEU A 20 7.24 -3.62 -8.14
CA LEU A 20 8.16 -3.81 -7.01
C LEU A 20 8.38 -2.50 -6.25
N PHE A 21 8.60 -1.39 -6.95
CA PHE A 21 8.76 -0.08 -6.31
C PHE A 21 7.49 0.37 -5.59
N ARG A 22 6.31 0.19 -6.18
CA ARG A 22 5.02 0.46 -5.51
C ARG A 22 4.91 -0.32 -4.20
N SER A 23 5.27 -1.59 -4.18
CA SER A 23 5.27 -2.40 -2.94
C SER A 23 6.18 -1.82 -1.84
N LEU A 24 7.37 -1.32 -2.21
CA LEU A 24 8.28 -0.66 -1.27
C LEU A 24 7.73 0.69 -0.77
N VAL A 25 7.04 1.43 -1.63
CA VAL A 25 6.37 2.68 -1.24
C VAL A 25 5.23 2.41 -0.27
N VAL A 26 4.37 1.42 -0.56
CA VAL A 26 3.24 1.05 0.30
C VAL A 26 3.73 0.52 1.65
N GLU A 27 4.82 -0.27 1.68
CA GLU A 27 5.51 -0.65 2.92
C GLU A 27 5.86 0.58 3.77
N ALA A 28 6.58 1.55 3.20
CA ALA A 28 7.01 2.74 3.94
C ALA A 28 5.82 3.57 4.46
N ILE A 29 4.77 3.73 3.65
CA ILE A 29 3.55 4.43 4.07
C ILE A 29 2.90 3.70 5.24
N MET A 30 2.80 2.37 5.17
CA MET A 30 2.22 1.56 6.22
C MET A 30 3.03 1.63 7.52
N GLU A 31 4.36 1.65 7.45
CA GLU A 31 5.23 1.85 8.63
C GLU A 31 5.01 3.22 9.30
N GLU A 32 4.94 4.30 8.51
CA GLU A 32 4.70 5.65 9.03
C GLU A 32 3.31 5.77 9.68
N LEU A 33 2.28 5.18 9.05
CA LEU A 33 0.93 5.12 9.62
C LEU A 33 0.87 4.27 10.90
N ALA A 34 1.63 3.17 10.97
CA ALA A 34 1.70 2.37 12.18
C ALA A 34 2.25 3.19 13.35
N GLY A 35 3.29 3.99 13.11
CA GLY A 35 3.82 4.94 14.09
C GLY A 35 2.78 5.97 14.54
N TYR A 36 2.05 6.57 13.58
CA TYR A 36 0.98 7.51 13.87
C TYR A 36 -0.14 6.90 14.74
N PHE A 37 -0.54 5.67 14.43
CA PHE A 37 -1.60 4.97 15.16
C PHE A 37 -1.11 4.19 16.39
N ASN A 38 0.17 4.29 16.75
CA ASN A 38 0.81 3.54 17.84
C ASN A 38 0.54 2.01 17.72
N ALA A 39 0.71 1.49 16.52
CA ALA A 39 0.52 0.09 16.13
C ALA A 39 1.86 -0.61 15.86
N ASP A 40 1.82 -1.92 15.58
CA ASP A 40 3.00 -2.71 15.24
C ASP A 40 3.55 -2.33 13.85
N THR A 41 4.64 -1.58 13.83
CA THR A 41 5.32 -1.13 12.61
C THR A 41 5.78 -2.29 11.72
N ALA A 42 6.30 -3.37 12.30
CA ALA A 42 6.81 -4.49 11.51
C ALA A 42 5.67 -5.25 10.82
N LEU A 43 4.54 -5.45 11.51
CA LEU A 43 3.36 -6.10 10.95
C LEU A 43 2.71 -5.26 9.82
N TRP A 44 2.62 -3.95 10.02
CA TRP A 44 2.07 -3.02 9.02
C TRP A 44 2.99 -2.89 7.81
N GLY A 45 4.30 -2.75 8.03
CA GLY A 45 5.29 -2.73 6.96
C GLY A 45 5.25 -4.00 6.11
N LEU A 46 5.25 -5.19 6.74
CA LEU A 46 5.08 -6.47 6.04
C LEU A 46 3.77 -6.53 5.23
N THR A 47 2.68 -5.99 5.79
CA THR A 47 1.39 -5.90 5.09
C THR A 47 1.48 -5.05 3.84
N GLY A 48 2.14 -3.90 3.90
CA GLY A 48 2.37 -3.04 2.74
C GLY A 48 3.31 -3.66 1.72
N LEU A 49 4.39 -4.31 2.16
CA LEU A 49 5.38 -4.93 1.28
C LEU A 49 4.79 -6.07 0.44
N LEU A 50 3.89 -6.87 1.03
CA LEU A 50 3.41 -8.12 0.44
C LEU A 50 2.04 -8.01 -0.24
N HIS A 51 1.39 -6.84 -0.22
CA HIS A 51 0.00 -6.71 -0.71
C HIS A 51 -0.19 -7.10 -2.17
N ASP A 52 0.81 -6.80 -3.00
CA ASP A 52 0.81 -7.01 -4.45
C ASP A 52 1.58 -8.28 -4.87
N ILE A 53 1.91 -9.20 -3.96
CA ILE A 53 2.73 -10.38 -4.25
C ILE A 53 2.19 -11.28 -5.39
N ASP A 54 0.91 -11.17 -5.71
CA ASP A 54 0.23 -11.90 -6.79
C ASP A 54 -0.09 -11.04 -8.02
N TYR A 55 0.27 -9.75 -8.04
CA TYR A 55 -0.22 -8.79 -9.02
C TYR A 55 0.08 -9.23 -10.47
N GLU A 56 1.34 -9.57 -10.77
CA GLU A 56 1.73 -10.02 -12.12
C GLU A 56 1.07 -11.34 -12.53
N LYS A 57 0.84 -12.25 -11.59
CA LYS A 57 0.15 -13.52 -11.84
C LYS A 57 -1.35 -13.32 -12.12
N THR A 58 -1.92 -12.19 -11.70
CA THR A 58 -3.36 -11.93 -11.75
C THR A 58 -3.75 -10.83 -12.75
N LEU A 59 -2.81 -10.34 -13.58
CA LEU A 59 -3.06 -9.31 -14.60
C LEU A 59 -4.27 -9.64 -15.51
N ASP A 60 -4.36 -10.88 -15.99
CA ASP A 60 -5.48 -11.33 -16.85
C ASP A 60 -6.77 -11.59 -16.07
N ARG A 61 -6.70 -11.65 -14.74
CA ARG A 61 -7.83 -11.99 -13.85
C ARG A 61 -7.81 -11.10 -12.60
N PRO A 62 -8.04 -9.78 -12.75
CA PRO A 62 -7.94 -8.81 -11.66
C PRO A 62 -8.92 -9.02 -10.49
N GLY A 63 -9.95 -9.87 -10.65
CA GLY A 63 -10.81 -10.29 -9.54
C GLY A 63 -10.22 -11.40 -8.66
N LEU A 64 -9.05 -11.95 -9.02
CA LEU A 64 -8.30 -12.90 -8.20
C LEU A 64 -7.16 -12.23 -7.43
N HIS A 65 -6.86 -10.97 -7.74
CA HIS A 65 -5.82 -10.20 -7.06
C HIS A 65 -6.21 -9.96 -5.59
N GLY A 66 -5.25 -10.19 -4.68
CA GLY A 66 -5.46 -10.22 -3.24
C GLY A 66 -5.94 -11.57 -2.73
N ILE A 67 -6.79 -12.30 -3.48
CA ILE A 67 -7.17 -13.69 -3.13
C ILE A 67 -5.97 -14.61 -3.35
N THR A 68 -5.38 -14.56 -4.55
CA THR A 68 -4.19 -15.35 -4.89
C THR A 68 -3.01 -14.96 -4.01
N GLY A 69 -2.86 -13.67 -3.70
CA GLY A 69 -1.85 -13.15 -2.78
C GLY A 69 -2.00 -13.73 -1.39
N ALA A 70 -3.22 -13.71 -0.84
CA ALA A 70 -3.50 -14.32 0.46
C ALA A 70 -3.20 -15.83 0.48
N GLU A 71 -3.57 -16.58 -0.57
CA GLU A 71 -3.23 -18.01 -0.68
C GLU A 71 -1.70 -18.24 -0.70
N ILE A 72 -0.94 -17.40 -1.41
CA ILE A 72 0.53 -17.47 -1.40
C ILE A 72 1.05 -17.25 0.02
N LEU A 73 0.55 -16.24 0.72
CA LEU A 73 1.00 -15.86 2.06
C LEU A 73 0.64 -16.90 3.13
N GLU A 74 -0.53 -17.54 3.02
CA GLU A 74 -0.91 -18.68 3.87
C GLU A 74 0.07 -19.84 3.71
N ASN A 75 0.46 -20.18 2.47
CA ASN A 75 1.44 -21.24 2.21
C ASN A 75 2.85 -20.91 2.70
N LEU A 76 3.17 -19.63 2.87
CA LEU A 76 4.44 -19.13 3.40
C LEU A 76 4.42 -18.95 4.92
N ASP A 77 3.35 -19.35 5.61
CA ASP A 77 3.17 -19.23 7.06
C ASP A 77 3.35 -17.77 7.55
N VAL A 78 2.77 -16.83 6.80
CA VAL A 78 2.72 -15.41 7.16
C VAL A 78 1.54 -15.17 8.11
N ASP A 79 1.71 -14.21 9.03
CA ASP A 79 0.71 -13.84 10.03
C ASP A 79 -0.69 -13.64 9.41
N GLU A 80 -1.71 -14.26 10.02
CA GLU A 80 -3.10 -14.22 9.52
C GLU A 80 -3.62 -12.79 9.36
N ALA A 81 -3.09 -11.83 10.13
CA ALA A 81 -3.46 -10.45 9.97
C ALA A 81 -2.99 -9.85 8.66
N VAL A 82 -1.75 -10.13 8.25
CA VAL A 82 -1.22 -9.75 6.94
C VAL A 82 -2.05 -10.42 5.85
N VAL A 83 -2.25 -11.74 5.93
CA VAL A 83 -3.02 -12.53 4.96
C VAL A 83 -4.41 -11.93 4.72
N TYR A 84 -5.15 -11.62 5.79
CA TYR A 84 -6.49 -11.07 5.67
C TYR A 84 -6.47 -9.66 5.06
N SER A 85 -5.52 -8.80 5.45
CA SER A 85 -5.41 -7.45 4.88
C SER A 85 -5.15 -7.53 3.37
N VAL A 86 -4.22 -8.40 2.93
CA VAL A 86 -3.97 -8.66 1.51
C VAL A 86 -5.21 -9.24 0.83
N ARG A 87 -5.96 -10.12 1.48
CA ARG A 87 -7.20 -10.65 0.88
C ARG A 87 -8.27 -9.56 0.64
N ALA A 88 -8.36 -8.60 1.55
CA ALA A 88 -9.42 -7.60 1.60
C ALA A 88 -9.09 -6.26 0.93
N HIS A 89 -7.85 -6.06 0.45
CA HIS A 89 -7.44 -4.76 -0.11
C HIS A 89 -8.05 -4.49 -1.49
N ASN A 90 -8.30 -5.51 -2.31
CA ASN A 90 -8.94 -5.34 -3.61
C ASN A 90 -10.48 -5.25 -3.48
N ASP A 91 -11.05 -4.11 -3.90
CA ASP A 91 -12.50 -3.85 -3.84
C ASP A 91 -13.35 -4.86 -4.62
N ARG A 92 -12.80 -5.47 -5.69
CA ARG A 92 -13.52 -6.43 -6.52
C ARG A 92 -13.91 -7.71 -5.76
N ASN A 93 -13.20 -7.99 -4.67
CA ASN A 93 -13.41 -9.21 -3.90
C ASN A 93 -14.62 -9.12 -2.96
N ASN A 94 -15.18 -7.91 -2.73
CA ASN A 94 -16.29 -7.67 -1.81
C ASN A 94 -16.03 -8.20 -0.38
N ILE A 95 -14.76 -8.21 0.05
CA ILE A 95 -14.36 -8.66 1.39
C ILE A 95 -14.30 -7.43 2.30
N PRO A 96 -15.00 -7.43 3.45
CA PRO A 96 -15.04 -6.27 4.32
C PRO A 96 -13.67 -6.01 4.99
N ARG A 97 -13.21 -4.77 4.95
CA ARG A 97 -12.05 -4.29 5.71
C ARG A 97 -12.47 -4.04 7.16
N LYS A 98 -12.06 -4.91 8.08
CA LYS A 98 -12.57 -4.95 9.47
C LYS A 98 -11.71 -4.12 10.41
N ARG A 99 -10.40 -4.20 10.24
CA ARG A 99 -9.40 -3.63 11.14
C ARG A 99 -8.87 -2.33 10.57
N LYS A 100 -8.23 -1.54 11.43
CA LYS A 100 -7.54 -0.31 11.04
C LYS A 100 -6.47 -0.57 9.97
N MET A 101 -5.68 -1.64 10.13
CA MET A 101 -4.66 -2.05 9.16
C MET A 101 -5.24 -2.36 7.77
N ASP A 102 -6.39 -3.03 7.70
CA ASP A 102 -7.04 -3.37 6.42
C ASP A 102 -7.46 -2.12 5.65
N LYS A 103 -7.99 -1.12 6.38
CA LYS A 103 -8.43 0.16 5.81
C LYS A 103 -7.24 1.05 5.45
N ALA A 104 -6.18 1.02 6.26
CA ALA A 104 -4.94 1.71 5.99
C ALA A 104 -4.29 1.17 4.72
N LEU A 105 -4.14 -0.16 4.59
CA LEU A 105 -3.57 -0.78 3.39
C LEU A 105 -4.31 -0.34 2.12
N TYR A 106 -5.65 -0.41 2.14
CA TYR A 106 -6.47 0.02 1.00
C TYR A 106 -6.20 1.47 0.57
N LEU A 107 -6.13 2.39 1.54
CA LEU A 107 -5.89 3.81 1.25
C LEU A 107 -4.43 4.08 0.87
N SER A 108 -3.49 3.40 1.51
CA SER A 108 -2.05 3.50 1.23
C SER A 108 -1.75 3.04 -0.19
N ASP A 109 -2.33 1.91 -0.58
CA ASP A 109 -2.20 1.37 -1.91
C ASP A 109 -2.75 2.34 -2.98
N PHE A 110 -3.97 2.82 -2.77
CA PHE A 110 -4.58 3.81 -3.67
C PHE A 110 -3.74 5.10 -3.80
N VAL A 111 -3.28 5.66 -2.68
CA VAL A 111 -2.54 6.93 -2.66
C VAL A 111 -1.11 6.78 -3.22
N ALA A 112 -0.48 5.60 -3.06
CA ALA A 112 0.87 5.36 -3.54
C ALA A 112 0.99 5.59 -5.06
N ASP A 113 0.03 5.12 -5.84
CA ASP A 113 0.02 5.34 -7.30
C ASP A 113 0.01 6.82 -7.65
N TYR A 114 -0.77 7.64 -6.94
CA TYR A 114 -0.84 9.07 -7.16
C TYR A 114 0.46 9.78 -6.78
N ILE A 115 1.06 9.39 -5.66
CA ILE A 115 2.36 9.93 -5.22
C ILE A 115 3.45 9.59 -6.23
N ILE A 116 3.58 8.31 -6.61
CA ILE A 116 4.60 7.84 -7.57
C ILE A 116 4.44 8.55 -8.91
N ASN A 117 3.22 8.61 -9.45
CA ASN A 117 2.93 9.26 -10.72
C ASN A 117 3.22 10.77 -10.68
N TYR A 118 2.82 11.45 -9.61
CA TYR A 118 3.08 12.88 -9.45
C TYR A 118 4.58 13.16 -9.37
N CYS A 119 5.31 12.45 -8.50
CA CYS A 119 6.74 12.68 -8.27
C CYS A 119 7.59 12.29 -9.49
N SER A 120 7.21 11.24 -10.22
CA SER A 120 7.92 10.83 -11.44
C SER A 120 7.87 11.86 -12.56
N ARG A 121 6.81 12.68 -12.62
CA ARG A 121 6.67 13.77 -13.61
C ARG A 121 7.45 15.02 -13.25
N HIS A 122 7.90 15.14 -12.01
CA HIS A 122 8.52 16.36 -11.47
C HIS A 122 9.88 16.04 -10.85
N LYS A 123 10.77 15.32 -11.56
CA LYS A 123 12.15 15.05 -11.09
C LYS A 123 13.12 16.19 -11.46
N PRO A 124 13.98 16.66 -10.52
CA PRO A 124 14.04 16.28 -9.10
C PRO A 124 12.80 16.76 -8.35
N MET A 125 12.38 16.00 -7.32
CA MET A 125 11.17 16.29 -6.55
C MET A 125 11.15 17.77 -6.18
N VAL A 126 10.15 18.49 -6.69
CA VAL A 126 10.03 19.91 -6.41
C VAL A 126 9.80 20.07 -4.90
N PRO A 127 10.48 21.02 -4.23
CA PRO A 127 10.30 21.32 -2.80
C PRO A 127 8.84 21.58 -2.37
N GLU A 128 7.96 21.79 -3.34
CA GLU A 128 6.55 22.14 -3.20
C GLU A 128 5.61 20.94 -3.40
N THR A 129 6.11 19.71 -3.39
CA THR A 129 5.24 18.52 -3.43
C THR A 129 4.44 18.43 -2.14
N THR A 130 3.25 19.03 -2.16
CA THR A 130 2.33 19.07 -1.02
C THR A 130 1.25 18.01 -1.17
N ALA A 131 0.68 17.56 -0.05
CA ALA A 131 -0.48 16.68 -0.07
C ALA A 131 -1.64 17.27 -0.88
N GLY A 132 -1.83 18.60 -0.85
CA GLY A 132 -2.83 19.28 -1.68
C GLY A 132 -2.59 19.08 -3.17
N ALA A 133 -1.34 19.14 -3.63
CA ALA A 133 -1.00 18.92 -5.05
C ALA A 133 -1.26 17.49 -5.50
N VAL A 134 -0.96 16.49 -4.65
CA VAL A 134 -1.28 15.08 -4.91
C VAL A 134 -2.80 14.86 -4.93
N LEU A 135 -3.52 15.40 -3.93
CA LEU A 135 -4.97 15.29 -3.84
C LEU A 135 -5.70 15.91 -5.04
N GLN A 136 -5.17 16.99 -5.63
CA GLN A 136 -5.70 17.60 -6.85
C GLN A 136 -5.62 16.69 -8.08
N GLN A 137 -4.76 15.67 -8.07
CA GLN A 137 -4.68 14.69 -9.16
C GLN A 137 -5.79 13.63 -9.09
N ILE A 138 -6.35 13.40 -7.90
CA ILE A 138 -7.34 12.36 -7.65
C ILE A 138 -8.68 12.81 -8.22
N ARG A 139 -9.25 12.02 -9.12
CA ARG A 139 -10.54 12.36 -9.73
C ARG A 139 -11.66 12.27 -8.68
N SER A 140 -12.63 13.17 -8.81
CA SER A 140 -13.82 13.18 -7.96
C SER A 140 -14.53 11.81 -8.01
N GLY A 141 -14.79 11.24 -6.84
CA GLY A 141 -15.45 9.95 -6.69
C GLY A 141 -14.53 8.73 -6.66
N GLU A 142 -13.22 8.87 -6.87
CA GLU A 142 -12.30 7.73 -6.73
C GLU A 142 -11.85 7.50 -5.29
N LEU A 143 -11.79 8.57 -4.50
CA LEU A 143 -11.40 8.49 -3.10
C LEU A 143 -12.36 9.31 -2.24
N HIS A 144 -13.15 8.61 -1.42
CA HIS A 144 -14.16 9.23 -0.59
C HIS A 144 -13.58 9.65 0.78
N PRO A 145 -13.79 10.90 1.23
CA PRO A 145 -13.34 11.39 2.54
C PRO A 145 -13.77 10.50 3.72
N ASP A 146 -14.94 9.87 3.62
CA ASP A 146 -15.49 8.97 4.64
C ASP A 146 -14.56 7.79 4.95
N LYS A 147 -13.77 7.33 3.97
CA LYS A 147 -12.80 6.24 4.18
C LYS A 147 -11.67 6.62 5.12
N PHE A 148 -11.25 7.89 5.09
CA PHE A 148 -10.26 8.41 6.03
C PHE A 148 -10.88 8.64 7.41
N ALA A 149 -12.13 9.11 7.46
CA ALA A 149 -12.86 9.26 8.71
C ALA A 149 -13.03 7.91 9.44
N GLU A 150 -13.25 6.81 8.70
CA GLU A 150 -13.27 5.44 9.25
C GLU A 150 -11.95 5.00 9.91
N LEU A 151 -10.82 5.63 9.55
CA LEU A 151 -9.51 5.44 10.18
C LEU A 151 -9.27 6.39 11.37
N GLY A 152 -10.07 7.45 11.47
CA GLY A 152 -9.89 8.53 12.44
C GLY A 152 -8.76 9.48 12.09
N ILE A 153 -8.49 9.69 10.80
CA ILE A 153 -7.47 10.62 10.29
C ILE A 153 -8.06 11.50 9.19
N ALA A 154 -7.61 12.75 9.07
CA ALA A 154 -8.02 13.60 7.96
C ALA A 154 -7.36 13.15 6.64
N GLN A 155 -8.06 13.32 5.51
CA GLN A 155 -7.52 12.98 4.18
C GLN A 155 -6.18 13.70 3.89
N GLN A 156 -6.12 14.99 4.20
CA GLN A 156 -4.92 15.80 4.03
C GLN A 156 -3.74 15.25 4.85
N GLU A 157 -3.97 14.98 6.14
CA GLU A 157 -2.97 14.46 7.08
C GLU A 157 -2.46 13.07 6.66
N PHE A 158 -3.35 12.19 6.17
CA PHE A 158 -2.96 10.89 5.64
C PHE A 158 -1.97 11.03 4.48
N VAL A 159 -2.26 11.91 3.52
CA VAL A 159 -1.40 12.10 2.34
C VAL A 159 -0.08 12.77 2.74
N GLU A 160 -0.07 13.65 3.74
CA GLU A 160 1.16 14.23 4.29
C GLU A 160 2.08 13.16 4.91
N LEU A 161 1.52 12.24 5.69
CA LEU A 161 2.27 11.09 6.21
C LEU A 161 2.78 10.19 5.08
N ALA A 162 1.95 9.93 4.07
CA ALA A 162 2.34 9.11 2.93
C ALA A 162 3.48 9.73 2.11
N LEU A 163 3.45 11.05 1.88
CA LEU A 163 4.53 11.78 1.20
C LEU A 163 5.84 11.75 2.01
N LYS A 164 5.76 12.00 3.32
CA LYS A 164 6.91 11.91 4.24
C LYS A 164 7.53 10.51 4.24
N ALA A 165 6.72 9.46 4.12
CA ALA A 165 7.20 8.09 4.00
C ALA A 165 7.89 7.85 2.65
N PHE A 166 7.26 8.27 1.55
CA PHE A 166 7.79 8.15 0.19
C PHE A 166 9.16 8.79 0.01
N GLU A 167 9.40 9.96 0.62
CA GLU A 167 10.70 10.66 0.62
C GLU A 167 11.89 9.83 1.10
N LYS A 168 11.63 8.78 1.89
CA LYS A 168 12.65 7.89 2.47
C LYS A 168 12.90 6.65 1.61
N VAL A 169 12.12 6.43 0.55
CA VAL A 169 12.17 5.22 -0.28
C VAL A 169 13.13 5.42 -1.44
N THR A 170 14.02 4.45 -1.65
CA THR A 170 14.95 4.42 -2.78
C THR A 170 14.44 3.43 -3.84
N GLU A 171 14.46 3.84 -5.11
CA GLU A 171 14.14 2.94 -6.23
C GLU A 171 15.11 1.74 -6.29
N PRO A 172 14.62 0.51 -6.56
CA PRO A 172 15.41 -0.72 -6.60
C PRO A 172 16.21 -0.98 -7.89
#